data_AF-A0A2N5JPP9-F1
#
_entry.id   AF-A0A2N5JPP9-F1
#
_cell.length_a   1.000
_cell.length_b   1.000
_cell.length_c   1.000
_cell.angle_alpha   90.00
_cell.angle_beta   90.00
_cell.angle_gamma   90.00
#
_symmetry.space_group_name_H-M   'P 1'
#
loop_
_entity.id
_entity.type
_entity.pdbx_description
1 polymer ?
#
loop_
_entity_poly.entity_id
_entity_poly.type
_entity_poly.pdbx_seq_one_letter_code
_entity_poly.pdbx_strand_id
1 'polypeptide(L)'
;MKDASIIHLEYQGITTKVSVQTPLPMVPKPKLVYRTPAGRVSSLPILKGINSTIDPKTLQPQDLIDSDPELDWRSGGEILEMDMLTTAYFDPNDNDRRPVSDFQVFDIIYDAQGNAIDRRPKLNRKANINTPIPVKLGKRLPLLQVLTTFVLRHTYQLVHEDGVTREFLYRIAQDLHHKQEMAIVGAGVKGNQPIVMRDKGSPYRGFLYGEIGKDQQQEQYKLLLLLSDQELKLADKDKDDDRSE
;
A
#
# COMPACT_ATOMS: atom_id res chain seq x y z
N MET A 1 17.75 -7.46 -4.28
CA MET A 1 16.76 -7.48 -5.39
C MET A 1 15.42 -7.14 -4.79
N LYS A 2 14.72 -6.08 -5.23
CA LYS A 2 13.32 -5.89 -4.86
C LYS A 2 12.53 -7.03 -5.51
N ASP A 3 11.68 -7.72 -4.77
CA ASP A 3 10.80 -8.75 -5.34
C ASP A 3 9.92 -8.13 -6.42
N ALA A 4 10.26 -8.37 -7.69
CA ALA A 4 9.45 -7.97 -8.82
C ALA A 4 8.18 -8.82 -8.81
N SER A 5 7.04 -8.18 -8.62
CA SER A 5 5.75 -8.88 -8.74
C SER A 5 5.43 -9.04 -10.22
N ILE A 6 4.87 -10.17 -10.63
CA ILE A 6 4.49 -10.41 -12.03
C ILE A 6 3.00 -10.15 -12.19
N ILE A 7 2.58 -9.55 -13.31
CA ILE A 7 1.18 -9.46 -13.72
C ILE A 7 0.99 -10.18 -15.06
N HIS A 8 -0.02 -11.04 -15.12
CA HIS A 8 -0.50 -11.66 -16.34
C HIS A 8 -1.58 -10.75 -16.94
N LEU A 9 -1.29 -10.11 -18.06
CA LEU A 9 -2.12 -9.08 -18.68
C LEU A 9 -2.63 -9.53 -20.05
N GLU A 10 -3.88 -9.24 -20.36
CA GLU A 10 -4.51 -9.45 -21.67
C GLU A 10 -4.82 -8.11 -22.33
N TYR A 11 -4.41 -7.97 -23.60
CA TYR A 11 -4.78 -6.85 -24.45
C TYR A 11 -5.09 -7.34 -25.87
N GLN A 12 -6.29 -7.05 -26.36
CA GLN A 12 -6.75 -7.41 -27.72
C GLN A 12 -6.56 -8.90 -28.06
N GLY A 13 -6.82 -9.79 -27.09
CA GLY A 13 -6.66 -11.24 -27.27
C GLY A 13 -5.23 -11.76 -27.14
N ILE A 14 -4.24 -10.88 -27.01
CA ILE A 14 -2.85 -11.26 -26.71
C ILE A 14 -2.66 -11.23 -25.20
N THR A 15 -2.15 -12.32 -24.64
CA THR A 15 -1.84 -12.43 -23.21
C THR A 15 -0.33 -12.50 -23.01
N THR A 16 0.18 -11.80 -22.02
CA THR A 16 1.60 -11.91 -21.63
C THR A 16 1.80 -11.65 -20.14
N LYS A 17 2.92 -12.13 -19.61
CA LYS A 17 3.35 -11.86 -18.25
C LYS A 17 4.43 -10.80 -18.27
N VAL A 18 4.25 -9.77 -17.44
CA VAL A 18 5.20 -8.65 -17.35
C VAL A 18 5.50 -8.33 -15.90
N SER A 19 6.69 -7.76 -15.69
CA SER A 19 7.15 -7.35 -14.38
C SER A 19 6.44 -6.08 -13.93
N VAL A 20 6.05 -6.03 -12.65
CA VAL A 20 5.45 -4.89 -11.96
C VAL A 20 6.46 -4.36 -10.95
N GLN A 21 6.79 -3.09 -11.09
CA GLN A 21 7.80 -2.44 -10.25
C GLN A 21 7.26 -1.14 -9.66
N THR A 22 7.71 -0.80 -8.46
CA THR A 22 7.48 0.55 -7.93
C THR A 22 8.30 1.54 -8.76
N PRO A 23 7.71 2.66 -9.22
CA PRO A 23 8.45 3.71 -9.92
C PRO A 23 9.67 4.13 -9.11
N LEU A 24 10.81 4.30 -9.78
CA LEU A 24 12.00 4.81 -9.13
C LEU A 24 11.75 6.27 -8.70
N PRO A 25 12.14 6.66 -7.48
CA PRO A 25 12.04 8.04 -7.06
C PRO A 25 12.95 8.90 -7.95
N MET A 26 12.45 10.07 -8.38
CA MET A 26 13.19 10.99 -9.24
C MET A 26 14.49 11.49 -8.57
N VAL A 27 14.50 11.56 -7.23
CA VAL A 27 15.68 11.87 -6.43
C VAL A 27 16.02 10.62 -5.60
N PRO A 28 17.23 10.05 -5.73
CA PRO A 28 17.66 8.96 -4.86
C PRO A 28 17.69 9.48 -3.42
N LYS A 29 17.13 8.71 -2.48
CA LYS A 29 17.22 9.07 -1.06
C LYS A 29 18.70 9.20 -0.68
N PRO A 30 19.12 10.30 -0.02
CA PRO A 30 20.50 10.46 0.38
C PRO A 30 20.90 9.32 1.32
N LYS A 31 22.09 8.75 1.10
CA LYS A 31 22.66 7.78 2.04
C LYS A 31 23.08 8.55 3.29
N LEU A 32 22.31 8.42 4.36
CA LEU A 32 22.67 8.95 5.67
C LEU A 32 23.87 8.14 6.21
N VAL A 33 24.98 8.83 6.48
CA VAL A 33 26.15 8.23 7.13
C VAL A 33 26.36 8.97 8.44
N TYR A 34 26.23 8.26 9.55
CA TYR A 34 26.48 8.80 10.88
C TYR A 34 27.96 8.64 11.22
N ARG A 35 28.58 9.70 11.74
CA ARG A 35 30.02 9.73 12.09
C ARG A 35 30.23 10.51 13.39
N THR A 36 31.17 10.04 14.21
CA THR A 36 31.75 10.74 15.35
C THR A 36 33.25 11.01 15.08
N PRO A 37 33.96 11.81 15.90
CA PRO A 37 35.41 11.97 15.76
C PRO A 37 36.19 10.64 15.77
N ALA A 38 35.67 9.61 16.44
CA ALA A 38 36.28 8.28 16.54
C ALA A 38 36.03 7.38 15.32
N GLY A 39 35.06 7.71 14.45
CA GLY A 39 34.77 6.87 13.27
C GLY A 39 33.31 6.88 12.82
N ARG A 40 33.00 6.01 11.85
CA ARG A 40 31.62 5.76 11.40
C ARG A 40 30.85 5.01 12.48
N VAL A 41 29.58 5.34 12.65
CA VAL A 41 28.68 4.67 13.61
C VAL A 41 27.41 4.20 12.92
N SER A 42 26.81 3.14 13.45
CA SER A 42 25.53 2.57 13.00
C SER A 42 24.52 2.61 14.14
N SER A 43 23.24 2.88 13.84
CA SER A 43 22.18 2.75 14.83
C SER A 43 21.78 1.30 14.99
N LEU A 44 21.79 0.80 16.23
CA LEU A 44 21.20 -0.49 16.60
C LEU A 44 19.99 -0.24 17.50
N PRO A 45 18.82 -0.85 17.21
CA PRO A 45 17.70 -0.82 18.13
C PRO A 45 18.06 -1.67 19.34
N ILE A 46 17.94 -1.08 20.54
CA ILE A 46 18.19 -1.77 21.81
C ILE A 46 16.96 -1.66 22.71
N LEU A 47 16.75 -2.65 23.56
CA LEU A 47 15.80 -2.56 24.65
C LEU A 47 16.32 -1.58 25.69
N LYS A 48 15.51 -0.56 26.02
CA LYS A 48 15.88 0.45 27.02
C LYS A 48 15.89 -0.07 28.46
N GLY A 49 15.37 -1.28 28.69
CA GLY A 49 15.22 -1.85 30.04
C GLY A 49 14.17 -1.11 30.87
N ILE A 50 13.17 -0.49 30.24
CA ILE A 50 12.05 0.11 30.98
C ILE A 50 11.02 -0.99 31.23
N ASN A 51 10.71 -1.25 32.49
CA ASN A 51 9.68 -2.19 32.88
C ASN A 51 8.30 -1.60 32.56
N SER A 52 7.74 -2.03 31.43
CA SER A 52 6.47 -1.52 30.95
C SER A 52 5.25 -2.05 31.71
N THR A 53 5.41 -3.04 32.59
CA THR A 53 4.28 -3.67 33.31
C THR A 53 3.83 -2.91 34.54
N ILE A 54 4.64 -2.00 35.05
CA ILE A 54 4.33 -1.24 36.28
C ILE A 54 3.52 0.00 35.95
N ASP A 55 2.49 0.28 36.75
CA ASP A 55 1.79 1.57 36.73
C ASP A 55 2.61 2.63 37.50
N PRO A 56 3.10 3.70 36.84
CA PRO A 56 3.83 4.77 37.49
C PRO A 56 3.06 5.45 38.64
N LYS A 57 1.73 5.39 38.64
CA LYS A 57 0.90 6.04 39.66
C LYS A 57 0.84 5.28 40.99
N THR A 58 1.13 3.98 40.96
CA THR A 58 1.08 3.14 42.16
C THR A 58 2.42 3.06 42.89
N LEU A 59 3.50 3.45 42.23
CA LEU A 59 4.86 3.44 42.76
C LEU A 59 5.04 4.42 43.93
N GLN A 60 5.57 3.94 45.05
CA GLN A 60 5.97 4.77 46.18
C GLN A 60 7.46 5.12 46.09
N PRO A 61 7.89 6.26 46.67
CA PRO A 61 9.31 6.63 46.69
C PRO A 61 10.23 5.58 47.31
N GLN A 62 9.74 4.80 48.29
CA GLN A 62 10.53 3.75 48.93
C GLN A 62 10.83 2.59 47.98
N ASP A 63 9.89 2.25 47.09
CA ASP A 63 10.06 1.15 46.12
C ASP A 63 11.23 1.42 45.16
N LEU A 64 11.37 2.68 44.75
CA LEU A 64 12.47 3.17 43.90
C LEU A 64 13.81 3.08 44.64
N ILE A 65 13.85 3.54 45.89
CA ILE A 65 15.07 3.51 46.72
C ILE A 65 15.56 2.07 46.93
N ASP A 66 14.64 1.13 47.12
CA ASP A 66 14.98 -0.23 47.49
C ASP A 66 15.37 -1.11 46.29
N SER A 67 14.79 -0.89 45.10
CA SER A 67 14.94 -1.88 44.01
C SER A 67 14.81 -1.39 42.56
N ASP A 68 14.58 -0.09 42.32
CA ASP A 68 14.34 0.48 40.97
C ASP A 68 13.41 -0.40 40.09
N PRO A 69 12.20 -0.73 40.56
CA PRO A 69 11.30 -1.69 39.91
C PRO A 69 10.87 -1.27 38.50
N GLU A 70 10.96 0.01 38.17
CA GLU A 70 10.73 0.58 36.84
C GLU A 70 11.79 0.17 35.81
N LEU A 71 12.91 -0.39 36.25
CA LEU A 71 13.99 -0.88 35.40
C LEU A 71 13.96 -2.40 35.31
N ASP A 72 13.83 -2.90 34.08
CA ASP A 72 14.11 -4.30 33.75
C ASP A 72 15.57 -4.45 33.30
N TRP A 73 16.42 -4.71 34.28
CA TRP A 73 17.86 -4.92 34.10
C TRP A 73 18.20 -6.24 33.41
N ARG A 74 17.27 -7.21 33.31
CA ARG A 74 17.53 -8.47 32.59
C ARG A 74 17.53 -8.27 31.08
N SER A 75 16.65 -7.40 30.60
CA SER A 75 16.45 -7.15 29.18
C SER A 75 17.05 -5.81 28.71
N GLY A 76 17.42 -4.92 29.63
CA GLY A 76 18.06 -3.65 29.30
C GLY A 76 19.38 -3.81 28.57
N GLY A 77 19.53 -3.10 27.45
CA GLY A 77 20.74 -3.12 26.61
C GLY A 77 20.79 -4.26 25.58
N GLU A 78 19.82 -5.17 25.59
CA GLU A 78 19.72 -6.23 24.60
C GLU A 78 19.47 -5.65 23.19
N ILE A 79 20.20 -6.13 22.19
CA ILE A 79 20.05 -5.73 20.80
C ILE A 79 18.83 -6.42 20.23
N LEU A 80 17.92 -5.64 19.64
CA LEU A 80 16.72 -6.17 19.01
C LEU A 80 16.99 -6.57 17.57
N GLU A 81 16.91 -7.87 17.29
CA GLU A 81 16.90 -8.39 15.92
C GLU A 81 15.51 -8.16 15.29
N MET A 82 15.41 -7.11 14.49
CA MET A 82 14.14 -6.64 13.91
C MET A 82 13.40 -7.71 13.08
N ASP A 83 14.14 -8.65 12.51
CA ASP A 83 13.65 -9.80 11.76
C ASP A 83 13.06 -10.92 12.63
N MET A 84 13.37 -10.94 13.93
CA MET A 84 12.82 -11.90 14.90
C MET A 84 11.59 -11.38 15.65
N LEU A 85 11.25 -10.09 15.50
CA LEU A 85 10.11 -9.51 16.19
C LEU A 85 8.77 -9.83 15.52
N THR A 86 7.77 -10.15 16.35
CA THR A 86 6.37 -10.30 15.94
C THR A 86 5.50 -9.28 16.67
N THR A 87 4.50 -8.72 16.00
CA THR A 87 3.52 -7.83 16.63
C THR A 87 2.64 -8.60 17.60
N ALA A 88 2.66 -8.20 18.88
CA ALA A 88 1.72 -8.67 19.90
C ALA A 88 0.59 -7.65 20.08
N TYR A 89 -0.61 -8.14 20.39
CA TYR A 89 -1.77 -7.32 20.72
C TYR A 89 -2.11 -7.49 22.20
N PHE A 90 -2.55 -6.42 22.85
CA PHE A 90 -2.87 -6.40 24.27
C PHE A 90 -4.29 -5.88 24.46
N ASP A 91 -5.02 -6.43 25.43
CA ASP A 91 -6.28 -5.82 25.87
C ASP A 91 -5.92 -4.55 26.67
N PRO A 92 -6.42 -3.36 26.28
CA PRO A 92 -6.15 -2.12 27.01
C PRO A 92 -6.63 -2.15 28.47
N ASN A 93 -7.53 -3.07 28.83
CA ASN A 93 -8.02 -3.23 30.21
C ASN A 93 -7.25 -4.31 31.01
N ASP A 94 -6.37 -5.09 30.38
CA ASP A 94 -5.55 -6.09 31.10
C ASP A 94 -4.30 -5.41 31.68
N ASN A 95 -4.31 -5.21 33.00
CA ASN A 95 -3.18 -4.63 33.73
C ASN A 95 -1.90 -5.46 33.60
N ASP A 96 -2.03 -6.78 33.46
CA ASP A 96 -0.88 -7.69 33.32
C ASP A 96 -0.26 -7.64 31.92
N ARG A 97 -0.88 -6.91 30.97
CA ARG A 97 -0.47 -6.78 29.57
C ARG A 97 -0.07 -8.12 28.95
N ARG A 98 -0.91 -9.14 29.11
CA ARG A 98 -0.65 -10.44 28.46
C ARG A 98 -0.97 -10.34 26.97
N PRO A 99 -0.11 -10.89 26.09
CA PRO A 99 -0.41 -10.97 24.67
C PRO A 99 -1.71 -11.75 24.43
N VAL A 100 -2.63 -11.17 23.68
CA VAL A 100 -3.87 -11.80 23.25
C VAL A 100 -3.53 -12.87 22.22
N SER A 101 -3.89 -14.12 22.51
CA SER A 101 -3.61 -15.27 21.66
C SER A 101 -4.64 -15.50 20.55
N ASP A 102 -5.88 -15.07 20.76
CA ASP A 102 -6.98 -15.21 19.79
C ASP A 102 -7.75 -13.89 19.68
N PHE A 103 -7.90 -13.40 18.44
CA PHE A 103 -8.66 -12.19 18.16
C PHE A 103 -9.27 -12.24 16.76
N GLN A 104 -10.42 -11.61 16.62
CA GLN A 104 -11.12 -11.47 15.36
C GLN A 104 -10.86 -10.09 14.76
N VAL A 105 -10.59 -10.05 13.46
CA VAL A 105 -10.36 -8.79 12.73
C VAL A 105 -11.60 -8.46 11.90
N PHE A 106 -12.14 -7.26 12.10
CA PHE A 106 -13.32 -6.76 11.39
C PHE A 106 -12.97 -5.52 10.56
N ASP A 107 -13.60 -5.39 9.40
CA ASP A 107 -13.63 -4.15 8.62
C ASP A 107 -14.86 -3.34 9.06
N ILE A 108 -14.64 -2.09 9.50
CA ILE A 108 -15.70 -1.14 9.86
C ILE A 108 -15.92 -0.18 8.69
N ILE A 109 -17.16 -0.09 8.21
CA ILE A 109 -17.55 0.80 7.11
C ILE A 109 -18.11 2.09 7.71
N TYR A 110 -17.59 3.23 7.28
CA TYR A 110 -18.03 4.55 7.70
C TYR A 110 -18.87 5.22 6.59
N ASP A 111 -19.83 6.05 6.99
CA ASP A 111 -20.52 7.00 6.11
C ASP A 111 -19.65 8.23 5.80
N ALA A 112 -20.18 9.15 4.99
CA ALA A 112 -19.49 10.39 4.66
C ALA A 112 -19.36 11.34 5.86
N GLN A 113 -20.17 11.15 6.90
CA GLN A 113 -20.20 11.93 8.14
C GLN A 113 -19.27 11.33 9.22
N GLY A 114 -18.67 10.17 8.97
CA GLY A 114 -17.78 9.47 9.90
C GLY A 114 -18.47 8.51 10.88
N ASN A 115 -19.76 8.23 10.73
CA ASN A 115 -20.46 7.24 11.55
C ASN A 115 -20.28 5.83 10.99
N ALA A 116 -20.08 4.85 11.86
CA ALA A 116 -19.97 3.44 11.46
C ALA A 116 -21.33 2.87 11.05
N ILE A 117 -21.48 2.50 9.78
CA ILE A 117 -22.71 1.92 9.21
C ILE A 117 -22.74 0.41 9.38
N ASP A 118 -21.61 -0.26 9.17
CA ASP A 118 -21.55 -1.72 9.07
C ASP A 118 -20.22 -2.27 9.62
N ARG A 119 -20.25 -3.52 10.08
CA ARG A 119 -19.11 -4.27 10.61
C ARG A 119 -19.14 -5.68 10.07
N ARG A 120 -18.07 -6.07 9.39
CA ARG A 120 -17.95 -7.42 8.78
C ARG A 120 -16.59 -8.05 9.03
N PRO A 121 -16.49 -9.39 9.12
CA PRO A 121 -15.22 -10.08 9.25
C PRO A 121 -14.27 -9.72 8.09
N LYS A 122 -13.00 -9.47 8.39
CA LYS A 122 -12.00 -9.12 7.37
C LYS A 122 -11.79 -10.29 6.42
N LEU A 123 -12.05 -10.05 5.14
CA LEU A 123 -11.92 -11.09 4.11
C LEU A 123 -10.45 -11.25 3.70
N ASN A 124 -9.89 -12.44 3.91
CA ASN A 124 -8.56 -12.81 3.42
C ASN A 124 -8.61 -13.06 1.90
N ARG A 125 -8.15 -12.10 1.11
CA ARG A 125 -8.06 -12.22 -0.35
C ARG A 125 -6.69 -12.74 -0.78
N LYS A 126 -6.66 -13.58 -1.80
CA LYS A 126 -5.43 -14.03 -2.47
C LYS A 126 -5.00 -13.05 -3.54
N ALA A 127 -3.70 -13.00 -3.83
CA ALA A 127 -3.21 -12.23 -4.98
C ALA A 127 -3.82 -12.77 -6.29
N ASN A 128 -4.28 -11.88 -7.17
CA ASN A 128 -4.98 -12.26 -8.39
C ASN A 128 -4.39 -11.63 -9.67
N ILE A 129 -3.14 -11.16 -9.59
CA ILE A 129 -2.43 -10.55 -10.72
C ILE A 129 -1.59 -11.56 -11.52
N ASN A 130 -1.13 -12.65 -10.90
CA ASN A 130 -0.33 -13.70 -11.56
C ASN A 130 -1.07 -15.05 -11.54
N THR A 131 -2.32 -15.04 -12.01
CA THR A 131 -3.14 -16.25 -12.12
C THR A 131 -3.18 -16.76 -13.57
N PRO A 132 -3.58 -18.03 -13.82
CA PRO A 132 -3.81 -18.51 -15.18
C PRO A 132 -4.83 -17.67 -15.96
N ILE A 133 -5.80 -17.07 -15.24
CA ILE A 133 -6.71 -16.08 -15.81
C ILE A 133 -5.98 -14.72 -15.85
N PRO A 134 -5.84 -14.08 -17.01
CA PRO A 134 -5.18 -12.79 -17.12
C PRO A 134 -6.07 -11.65 -16.59
N VAL A 135 -5.41 -10.58 -16.16
CA VAL A 135 -6.02 -9.27 -15.91
C VAL A 135 -6.39 -8.66 -17.26
N LYS A 136 -7.63 -8.20 -17.40
CA LYS A 136 -8.17 -7.70 -18.66
C LYS A 136 -8.34 -6.20 -18.62
N LEU A 137 -8.09 -5.55 -19.76
CA LEU A 137 -8.47 -4.16 -19.98
C LEU A 137 -9.96 -4.10 -20.30
N GLY A 138 -10.70 -3.39 -19.46
CA GLY A 138 -12.13 -3.17 -19.59
C GLY A 138 -12.46 -1.79 -20.16
N LYS A 139 -13.48 -1.16 -19.57
CA LYS A 139 -13.98 0.15 -20.00
C LYS A 139 -12.88 1.22 -19.94
N ARG A 140 -12.86 2.09 -20.95
CA ARG A 140 -12.00 3.27 -21.02
C ARG A 140 -12.71 4.50 -20.47
N LEU A 141 -11.95 5.37 -19.83
CA LEU A 141 -12.42 6.63 -19.30
C LEU A 141 -11.44 7.75 -19.72
N PRO A 142 -11.94 8.97 -20.01
CA PRO A 142 -11.08 10.12 -20.24
C PRO A 142 -10.10 10.34 -19.08
N LEU A 143 -8.86 10.70 -19.42
CA LEU A 143 -7.79 10.92 -18.46
C LEU A 143 -8.20 11.87 -17.32
N LEU A 144 -8.76 13.03 -17.70
CA LEU A 144 -9.17 14.07 -16.76
C LEU A 144 -10.27 13.58 -15.81
N GLN A 145 -11.21 12.78 -16.31
CA GLN A 145 -12.26 12.20 -15.48
C GLN A 145 -11.67 11.31 -14.39
N VAL A 146 -10.74 10.43 -14.74
CA VAL A 146 -10.14 9.51 -13.76
C VAL A 146 -9.38 10.28 -12.68
N LEU A 147 -8.57 11.26 -13.08
CA LEU A 147 -7.72 12.04 -12.16
C LEU A 147 -8.51 12.95 -11.22
N THR A 148 -9.73 13.33 -11.58
CA THR A 148 -10.60 14.20 -10.76
C THR A 148 -11.60 13.42 -9.93
N THR A 149 -11.93 12.19 -10.32
CA THR A 149 -12.98 11.38 -9.69
C THR A 149 -12.41 10.33 -8.74
N PHE A 150 -11.19 9.81 -8.95
CA PHE A 150 -10.64 8.72 -8.14
C PHE A 150 -9.44 9.14 -7.32
N VAL A 151 -9.35 8.66 -6.08
CA VAL A 151 -8.17 8.85 -5.22
C VAL A 151 -7.17 7.73 -5.51
N LEU A 152 -6.08 8.05 -6.22
CA LEU A 152 -5.04 7.10 -6.58
C LEU A 152 -4.05 6.92 -5.42
N ARG A 153 -3.99 5.72 -4.82
CA ARG A 153 -3.12 5.42 -3.67
C ARG A 153 -1.79 4.80 -4.04
N HIS A 154 -1.78 3.86 -4.98
CA HIS A 154 -0.57 3.16 -5.39
C HIS A 154 -0.34 3.31 -6.88
N THR A 155 0.93 3.47 -7.24
CA THR A 155 1.39 3.57 -8.62
C THR A 155 2.46 2.53 -8.85
N TYR A 156 2.28 1.72 -9.88
CA TYR A 156 3.25 0.73 -10.33
C TYR A 156 3.57 0.94 -11.80
N GLN A 157 4.81 0.72 -12.21
CA GLN A 157 5.21 0.68 -13.61
C GLN A 157 5.18 -0.77 -14.09
N LEU A 158 4.59 -1.00 -15.27
CA LEU A 158 4.77 -2.25 -16.00
C LEU A 158 6.06 -2.20 -16.81
N VAL A 159 6.90 -3.22 -16.65
CA VAL A 159 8.25 -3.27 -17.20
C VAL A 159 8.38 -4.52 -18.06
N HIS A 160 8.96 -4.33 -19.25
CA HIS A 160 9.29 -5.40 -20.18
C HIS A 160 10.55 -6.15 -19.74
N GLU A 161 10.63 -7.43 -20.09
CA GLU A 161 11.80 -8.27 -19.85
C GLU A 161 12.59 -8.53 -21.14
N ASP A 162 11.91 -8.48 -22.28
CA ASP A 162 12.46 -8.74 -23.61
C ASP A 162 11.83 -7.81 -24.67
N GLY A 163 12.25 -7.96 -25.93
CA GLY A 163 11.74 -7.14 -27.04
C GLY A 163 10.25 -7.38 -27.36
N VAL A 164 9.73 -8.58 -27.09
CA VAL A 164 8.34 -8.95 -27.40
C VAL A 164 7.38 -8.32 -26.39
N THR A 165 7.71 -8.43 -25.10
CA THR A 165 6.99 -7.76 -24.00
C THR A 165 7.10 -6.24 -24.11
N ARG A 166 8.23 -5.72 -24.61
CA ARG A 166 8.40 -4.29 -24.89
C ARG A 166 7.41 -3.79 -25.92
N GLU A 167 7.33 -4.44 -27.07
CA GLU A 167 6.39 -4.11 -28.15
C GLU A 167 4.93 -4.21 -27.67
N PHE A 168 4.61 -5.25 -26.91
CA PHE A 168 3.28 -5.43 -26.33
C PHE A 168 2.90 -4.26 -25.40
N LEU A 169 3.77 -3.87 -24.46
CA LEU A 169 3.50 -2.77 -23.53
C LEU A 169 3.49 -1.41 -24.25
N TYR A 170 4.36 -1.22 -25.25
CA TYR A 170 4.39 -0.01 -26.06
C TYR A 170 3.07 0.21 -26.81
N ARG A 171 2.49 -0.83 -27.42
CA ARG A 171 1.19 -0.74 -28.11
C ARG A 171 0.06 -0.30 -27.18
N ILE A 172 0.03 -0.82 -25.95
CA ILE A 172 -0.96 -0.42 -24.95
C ILE A 172 -0.74 1.06 -24.58
N ALA A 173 0.50 1.44 -24.30
CA ALA A 173 0.83 2.79 -23.90
C ALA A 173 0.49 3.81 -25.00
N GLN A 174 0.84 3.50 -26.26
CA GLN A 174 0.54 4.32 -27.43
C GLN A 174 -0.96 4.48 -27.65
N ASP A 175 -1.73 3.41 -27.57
CA ASP A 175 -3.18 3.45 -27.76
C ASP A 175 -3.88 4.30 -26.69
N LEU A 176 -3.50 4.16 -25.42
CA LEU A 176 -4.02 4.98 -24.32
C LEU A 176 -3.58 6.44 -24.43
N HIS A 177 -2.33 6.68 -24.80
CA HIS A 177 -1.77 8.01 -24.95
C HIS A 177 -2.46 8.80 -26.08
N HIS A 178 -2.60 8.22 -27.27
CA HIS A 178 -3.21 8.91 -28.40
C HIS A 178 -4.68 9.25 -28.15
N LYS A 179 -5.39 8.41 -27.40
CA LYS A 179 -6.81 8.63 -27.06
C LYS A 179 -7.01 9.52 -25.83
N GLN A 180 -5.94 9.85 -25.09
CA GLN A 180 -6.02 10.58 -23.82
C GLN A 180 -6.99 9.92 -22.82
N GLU A 181 -6.92 8.59 -22.74
CA GLU A 181 -7.79 7.75 -21.92
C GLU A 181 -6.98 6.87 -20.96
N MET A 182 -7.60 6.48 -19.85
CA MET A 182 -7.14 5.38 -19.02
C MET A 182 -8.08 4.17 -19.20
N ALA A 183 -7.51 2.97 -19.23
CA ALA A 183 -8.30 1.74 -19.24
C ALA A 183 -8.48 1.23 -17.80
N ILE A 184 -9.72 0.92 -17.41
CA ILE A 184 -9.96 0.17 -16.18
C ILE A 184 -9.40 -1.24 -16.39
N VAL A 185 -8.69 -1.76 -15.41
CA VAL A 185 -8.25 -3.16 -15.40
C VAL A 185 -8.92 -3.94 -14.28
N GLY A 186 -9.31 -5.17 -14.59
CA GLY A 186 -9.94 -6.06 -13.64
C GLY A 186 -9.45 -7.50 -13.80
N ALA A 187 -9.42 -8.21 -12.68
CA ALA A 187 -9.07 -9.62 -12.63
C ALA A 187 -10.29 -10.53 -12.84
N GLY A 188 -10.05 -11.83 -12.88
CA GLY A 188 -11.08 -12.87 -12.99
C GLY A 188 -11.61 -13.07 -14.40
N VAL A 189 -12.44 -14.11 -14.58
CA VAL A 189 -12.89 -14.58 -15.92
C VAL A 189 -13.57 -13.47 -16.73
N LYS A 190 -14.40 -12.66 -16.05
CA LYS A 190 -15.14 -11.54 -16.63
C LYS A 190 -14.34 -10.22 -16.66
N GLY A 191 -13.14 -10.17 -16.08
CA GLY A 191 -12.32 -8.95 -16.04
C GLY A 191 -12.91 -7.81 -15.21
N ASN A 192 -13.77 -8.12 -14.22
CA ASN A 192 -14.49 -7.14 -13.41
C ASN A 192 -14.19 -7.27 -11.90
N GLN A 193 -13.34 -8.21 -11.50
CA GLN A 193 -12.94 -8.34 -10.10
C GLN A 193 -11.86 -7.30 -9.76
N PRO A 194 -11.81 -6.82 -8.51
CA PRO A 194 -10.79 -5.89 -8.08
C PRO A 194 -9.39 -6.52 -8.13
N ILE A 195 -8.37 -5.69 -8.27
CA ILE A 195 -6.96 -6.08 -8.27
C ILE A 195 -6.47 -6.24 -6.83
N VAL A 196 -5.87 -7.40 -6.53
CA VAL A 196 -5.23 -7.72 -5.26
C VAL A 196 -3.77 -8.05 -5.55
N MET A 197 -2.86 -7.15 -5.16
CA MET A 197 -1.43 -7.25 -5.50
C MET A 197 -0.70 -8.37 -4.75
N ARG A 198 -1.08 -8.63 -3.51
CA ARG A 198 -0.42 -9.57 -2.60
C ARG A 198 -1.43 -10.30 -1.72
N ASP A 199 -1.05 -11.46 -1.22
CA ASP A 199 -1.87 -12.25 -0.30
C ASP A 199 -2.24 -11.43 0.95
N LYS A 200 -3.50 -11.55 1.38
CA LYS A 200 -4.13 -10.77 2.44
C LYS A 200 -4.10 -9.24 2.19
N GLY A 201 -3.84 -8.82 0.95
CA GLY A 201 -3.85 -7.43 0.52
C GLY A 201 -5.26 -6.87 0.33
N SER A 202 -5.34 -5.53 0.33
CA SER A 202 -6.59 -4.82 0.03
C SER A 202 -6.98 -4.96 -1.45
N PRO A 203 -8.27 -5.04 -1.77
CA PRO A 203 -8.77 -4.97 -3.13
C PRO A 203 -8.73 -3.52 -3.64
N TYR A 204 -8.30 -3.32 -4.88
CA TYR A 204 -8.28 -2.02 -5.53
C TYR A 204 -8.96 -2.05 -6.89
N ARG A 205 -9.51 -0.92 -7.30
CA ARG A 205 -9.83 -0.65 -8.70
C ARG A 205 -8.54 -0.24 -9.41
N GLY A 206 -8.21 -0.96 -10.49
CA GLY A 206 -7.01 -0.67 -11.28
C GLY A 206 -7.30 0.18 -12.50
N PHE A 207 -6.37 1.06 -12.83
CA PHE A 207 -6.39 1.89 -14.03
C PHE A 207 -5.02 1.81 -14.70
N LEU A 208 -5.00 1.56 -16.00
CA LEU A 208 -3.79 1.66 -16.82
C LEU A 208 -3.73 3.04 -17.46
N TYR A 209 -2.59 3.69 -17.27
CA TYR A 209 -2.23 4.95 -17.89
C TYR A 209 -1.02 4.73 -18.79
N GLY A 210 -1.12 5.18 -20.04
CA GLY A 210 -0.07 5.08 -21.05
C GLY A 210 0.43 6.45 -21.49
N GLU A 211 1.75 6.57 -21.64
CA GLU A 211 2.41 7.71 -22.25
C GLU A 211 3.58 7.24 -23.13
N ILE A 212 3.75 7.87 -24.28
CA ILE A 212 4.91 7.63 -25.17
C ILE A 212 5.93 8.76 -25.00
N GLY A 213 7.22 8.42 -25.10
CA GLY A 213 8.30 9.39 -25.02
C GLY A 213 8.30 10.36 -26.20
N LYS A 214 8.90 11.54 -26.00
CA LYS A 214 9.01 12.57 -27.04
C LYS A 214 10.04 12.24 -28.13
N ASP A 215 10.97 11.35 -27.82
CA ASP A 215 12.03 10.95 -28.73
C ASP A 215 11.53 9.82 -29.64
N GLN A 216 11.30 10.11 -30.92
CA GLN A 216 10.81 9.13 -31.89
C GLN A 216 11.86 8.08 -32.28
N GLN A 217 13.13 8.30 -31.94
CA GLN A 217 14.20 7.34 -32.26
C GLN A 217 14.31 6.21 -31.24
N GLN A 218 13.71 6.38 -30.06
CA GLN A 218 13.64 5.37 -29.02
C GLN A 218 12.17 5.15 -28.71
N GLU A 219 11.66 3.93 -28.92
CA GLU A 219 10.29 3.51 -28.53
C GLU A 219 10.15 3.48 -26.99
N GLN A 220 10.28 4.65 -26.38
CA GLN A 220 10.15 4.91 -24.97
C GLN A 220 8.67 4.93 -24.63
N TYR A 221 8.31 4.22 -23.59
CA TYR A 221 6.96 4.26 -23.04
C TYR A 221 7.00 4.33 -21.53
N LYS A 222 5.89 4.81 -20.99
CA LYS A 222 5.55 4.75 -19.58
C LYS A 222 4.15 4.16 -19.49
N LEU A 223 4.04 3.02 -18.82
CA LEU A 223 2.77 2.33 -18.62
C LEU A 223 2.59 2.10 -17.12
N LEU A 224 1.69 2.88 -16.53
CA LEU A 224 1.45 2.88 -15.10
C LEU A 224 0.15 2.16 -14.76
N LEU A 225 0.24 1.22 -13.84
CA LEU A 225 -0.91 0.66 -13.12
C LEU A 225 -1.16 1.50 -11.87
N LEU A 226 -2.25 2.24 -11.89
CA LEU A 226 -2.72 3.10 -10.82
C LEU A 226 -3.84 2.36 -10.06
N LEU A 227 -3.74 2.30 -8.74
CA LEU A 227 -4.71 1.62 -7.88
C LEU A 227 -5.46 2.63 -7.02
N SER A 228 -6.78 2.51 -7.00
CA SER A 228 -7.68 3.33 -6.18
C SER A 228 -8.63 2.46 -5.36
N ASP A 229 -8.93 2.89 -4.14
CA ASP A 229 -9.93 2.29 -3.26
C ASP A 229 -11.07 3.27 -2.93
N GLN A 230 -11.03 4.50 -3.47
CA GLN A 230 -11.97 5.57 -3.16
C GLN A 230 -12.34 6.39 -4.40
N GLU A 231 -13.62 6.74 -4.49
CA GLU A 231 -14.18 7.62 -5.50
C GLU A 231 -14.68 8.89 -4.81
N LEU A 232 -14.25 10.04 -5.32
CA LEU A 232 -14.70 11.35 -4.88
C LEU A 232 -16.10 11.59 -5.42
N LYS A 233 -17.01 11.95 -4.52
CA LYS A 233 -18.32 12.48 -4.87
C LYS A 233 -18.31 13.98 -4.61
N LEU A 234 -18.89 14.74 -5.53
CA LEU A 234 -19.20 16.14 -5.26
C LEU A 234 -20.18 16.19 -4.09
N ALA A 235 -19.98 17.16 -3.19
CA ALA A 235 -20.97 17.44 -2.17
C ALA A 235 -22.29 17.81 -2.86
N ASP A 236 -23.41 17.31 -2.33
CA ASP A 236 -24.72 17.82 -2.74
C ASP A 236 -24.72 19.32 -2.45
N LYS A 237 -25.04 20.16 -3.45
CA LYS A 237 -25.27 21.57 -3.19
C LYS A 237 -26.43 21.64 -2.22
N ASP A 238 -26.20 22.19 -1.03
CA ASP A 238 -27.26 22.49 -0.08
C ASP A 238 -28.36 23.26 -0.83
N LYS A 239 -29.59 22.72 -0.78
CA LYS A 239 -30.80 23.35 -1.31
C LYS A 239 -31.23 24.52 -0.40
N ASP A 240 -30.34 25.47 -0.16
CA ASP A 240 -30.61 26.64 0.71
C ASP A 240 -30.68 27.97 -0.07
N ASP A 241 -30.86 27.91 -1.39
CA ASP A 241 -30.98 29.09 -2.27
C ASP A 241 -32.44 29.49 -2.55
N ASP A 242 -33.36 29.24 -1.61
CA ASP A 242 -34.80 29.57 -1.78
C ASP A 242 -35.41 30.32 -0.59
N ARG A 243 -34.59 31.10 0.14
CA ARG A 243 -35.07 32.06 1.15
C ARG A 243 -34.48 33.45 0.96
N SER A 244 -34.81 34.06 -0.17
CA SER A 244 -34.79 35.53 -0.30
C SER A 244 -35.66 35.97 -1.47
N GLU A 245 -36.96 36.07 -1.21
CA GLU A 245 -37.86 37.06 -1.83
C GLU A 245 -38.51 37.89 -0.72
#